data_AF-A0A0C5XM12-F1
#
_entry.id   AF-A0A0C5XM12-F1
#
_cell.length_a   1.000
_cell.length_b   1.000
_cell.length_c   1.000
_cell.angle_alpha   90.00
_cell.angle_beta   90.00
_cell.angle_gamma   90.00
#
_symmetry.space_group_name_H-M   'P 1'
#
loop_
_entity.id
_entity.type
_entity.pdbx_description
1 polymer ?
#
loop_
_entity_poly.entity_id
_entity_poly.type
_entity_poly.pdbx_seq_one_letter_code
_entity_poly.pdbx_strand_id
1 'polypeptide(L)'
;MAAELGAGVPLTELDAAGDYVPHVPSLQEIHADHRAGVTAFLAGVSAEEQARGAELAAEAIRRWTGAEAGENDSHHLVVTHAFTIGWLVRHACAAPPWRWLGLDSGHTALTVLRFSADRAPAVAVFNDMSHLPEELRWTGFPAGRRV
;
A
#
# COMPACT_ATOMS: atom_id res chain seq x y z
N MET A 1 12.40 13.86 9.14
CA MET A 1 10.94 13.61 9.13
C MET A 1 10.30 14.04 10.45
N ALA A 2 10.79 13.57 11.61
CA ALA A 2 10.22 13.91 12.92
C ALA A 2 10.15 15.43 13.24
N ALA A 3 11.09 16.24 12.74
CA ALA A 3 11.15 17.68 13.02
C ALA A 3 10.04 18.50 12.35
N GLU A 4 9.43 17.99 11.27
CA GLU A 4 8.38 18.67 10.50
C GLU A 4 6.96 18.32 10.98
N LEU A 5 6.83 17.21 11.73
CA LEU A 5 5.60 16.85 12.42
C LEU A 5 5.60 17.63 13.74
N GLY A 6 4.80 18.70 13.83
CA GLY A 6 4.77 19.58 15.00
C GLY A 6 4.78 18.84 16.34
N ALA A 7 5.35 19.46 17.37
CA ALA A 7 5.51 18.85 18.70
C ALA A 7 4.18 18.27 19.20
N GLY A 8 4.07 16.94 19.26
CA GLY A 8 2.86 16.26 19.74
C GLY A 8 2.37 15.07 18.90
N VAL A 9 2.89 14.87 17.68
CA VAL A 9 2.54 13.66 16.89
C VAL A 9 3.46 12.51 17.29
N PRO A 10 2.96 11.42 17.90
CA PRO A 10 3.78 10.27 18.23
C PRO A 10 4.29 9.62 16.94
N LEU A 11 5.61 9.58 16.79
CA LEU A 11 6.27 8.89 15.70
C LEU A 11 6.71 7.50 16.17
N THR A 12 6.40 6.47 15.39
CA THR A 12 6.86 5.10 15.67
C THR A 12 7.29 4.45 14.38
N GLU A 13 8.52 3.94 14.34
CA GLU A 13 9.02 3.14 13.24
C GLU A 13 8.53 1.70 13.41
N LEU A 14 7.98 1.14 12.34
CA LEU A 14 7.42 -0.20 12.31
C LEU A 14 7.82 -0.89 11.02
N ASP A 15 8.32 -2.13 11.12
CA ASP A 15 8.64 -2.95 9.94
C ASP A 15 7.44 -3.12 9.01
N ALA A 16 6.21 -3.13 9.55
CA ALA A 16 4.98 -3.24 8.76
C ALA A 16 4.75 -2.04 7.81
N ALA A 17 5.42 -0.90 8.08
CA ALA A 17 5.45 0.27 7.20
C ALA A 17 6.67 0.29 6.26
N GLY A 18 7.57 -0.69 6.39
CA GLY A 18 8.79 -0.81 5.59
C GLY A 18 8.53 -1.23 4.15
N ASP A 19 9.62 -1.59 3.48
CA ASP A 19 9.62 -2.12 2.11
C ASP A 19 9.67 -3.66 2.16
N TYR A 20 8.66 -4.31 1.59
CA TYR A 20 8.57 -5.76 1.53
C TYR A 20 7.59 -6.21 0.44
N VAL A 21 7.71 -7.47 0.01
CA VAL A 21 6.77 -8.09 -0.92
C VAL A 21 5.61 -8.71 -0.13
N PRO A 22 4.38 -8.18 -0.23
CA PRO A 22 3.30 -8.58 0.67
C PRO A 22 2.72 -9.97 0.36
N HIS A 23 2.82 -10.41 -0.91
CA HIS A 23 2.33 -11.72 -1.34
C HIS A 23 2.95 -12.12 -2.68
N VAL A 24 3.50 -13.33 -2.75
CA VAL A 24 3.91 -13.98 -4.01
C VAL A 24 2.84 -15.00 -4.38
N PRO A 25 2.02 -14.75 -5.43
CA PRO A 25 0.90 -15.61 -5.79
C PRO A 25 1.35 -16.90 -6.49
N SER A 26 0.60 -17.96 -6.27
CA SER A 26 0.65 -19.17 -7.09
C SER A 26 0.10 -18.90 -8.50
N LEU A 27 0.48 -19.73 -9.47
CA LEU A 27 0.01 -19.60 -10.86
C LEU A 27 -1.52 -19.71 -10.99
N GLN A 28 -2.17 -20.43 -10.08
CA GLN A 28 -3.62 -20.62 -10.07
C GLN A 28 -4.37 -19.36 -9.63
N GLU A 29 -3.76 -18.53 -8.79
CA GLU A 29 -4.34 -17.25 -8.37
C GLU A 29 -4.34 -16.21 -9.49
N ILE A 30 -3.38 -16.28 -10.40
CA ILE A 30 -3.15 -15.29 -11.45
C ILE A 30 -3.96 -15.65 -12.70
N HIS A 31 -4.62 -14.65 -13.29
CA HIS A 31 -5.25 -14.78 -14.60
C HIS A 31 -4.22 -15.21 -15.66
N ALA A 32 -4.59 -16.12 -16.56
CA ALA A 32 -3.67 -16.76 -17.50
C ALA A 32 -2.81 -15.75 -18.29
N ASP A 33 -3.43 -14.68 -18.79
CA ASP A 33 -2.79 -13.64 -19.59
C ASP A 33 -1.70 -12.85 -18.85
N HIS A 34 -1.69 -12.89 -17.52
CA HIS A 34 -0.77 -12.11 -16.70
C HIS A 34 0.31 -12.95 -16.00
N ARG A 35 0.21 -14.29 -16.05
CA ARG A 35 1.13 -15.21 -15.36
C ARG A 35 2.58 -14.92 -15.69
N ALA A 36 2.91 -14.83 -16.98
CA ALA A 36 4.30 -14.63 -17.41
C ALA A 36 4.90 -13.34 -16.85
N GLY A 37 4.14 -12.23 -16.92
CA GLY A 37 4.59 -10.93 -16.42
C GLY A 37 4.74 -10.90 -14.90
N VAL A 38 3.76 -11.43 -14.17
CA VAL A 38 3.80 -11.49 -12.70
C VAL A 38 4.92 -12.39 -12.20
N THR A 39 5.10 -13.57 -12.81
CA THR A 39 6.20 -14.49 -12.45
C THR A 39 7.55 -13.87 -12.72
N ALA A 40 7.74 -13.19 -13.87
CA ALA A 40 8.99 -12.51 -14.18
C ALA A 40 9.28 -11.37 -13.20
N PHE A 41 8.26 -10.59 -12.84
CA PHE A 41 8.40 -9.47 -11.90
C PHE A 41 8.83 -9.93 -10.50
N LEU A 42 8.34 -11.09 -10.04
CA LEU A 42 8.62 -11.63 -8.70
C LEU A 42 9.72 -12.71 -8.68
N ALA A 43 10.41 -12.95 -9.81
CA ALA A 43 11.36 -14.06 -9.94
C ALA A 43 12.55 -14.00 -8.96
N GLY A 44 12.89 -12.80 -8.47
CA GLY A 44 13.99 -12.57 -7.53
C GLY A 44 13.62 -12.71 -6.05
N VAL A 45 12.34 -12.89 -5.72
CA VAL A 45 11.89 -12.94 -4.32
C VAL A 45 12.23 -14.30 -3.72
N SER A 46 13.07 -14.30 -2.68
CA SER A 46 13.42 -15.52 -1.95
C SER A 46 12.26 -16.02 -1.08
N ALA A 47 12.32 -17.29 -0.67
CA ALA A 47 11.33 -17.87 0.23
C ALA A 47 11.30 -17.17 1.61
N GLU A 48 12.45 -16.68 2.08
CA GLU A 48 12.56 -15.91 3.33
C GLU A 48 11.87 -14.55 3.21
N GLU A 49 12.16 -13.80 2.13
CA GLU A 49 11.48 -12.53 1.85
C GLU A 49 9.98 -12.71 1.68
N GLN A 50 9.54 -13.78 1.00
CA GLN A 50 8.13 -14.11 0.87
C GLN A 50 7.47 -14.38 2.22
N ALA A 51 8.08 -15.20 3.08
CA ALA A 51 7.53 -15.53 4.39
C ALA A 51 7.46 -14.28 5.29
N ARG A 52 8.57 -13.53 5.37
CA ARG A 52 8.64 -12.29 6.17
C ARG A 52 7.66 -11.24 5.66
N GLY A 53 7.59 -11.06 4.35
CA GLY A 53 6.68 -10.12 3.71
C GLY A 53 5.21 -10.45 3.97
N ALA A 54 4.82 -11.72 3.94
CA ALA A 54 3.46 -12.15 4.27
C ALA A 54 3.08 -11.85 5.74
N GLU A 55 4.01 -12.04 6.68
CA GLU A 55 3.79 -11.69 8.09
C GLU A 55 3.60 -10.18 8.28
N LEU A 56 4.46 -9.37 7.66
CA LEU A 56 4.39 -7.91 7.69
C LEU A 56 3.10 -7.39 7.04
N ALA A 57 2.71 -7.97 5.92
CA ALA A 57 1.48 -7.64 5.21
C ALA A 57 0.24 -7.94 6.07
N ALA A 58 0.23 -9.05 6.80
CA ALA A 58 -0.85 -9.37 7.73
C ALA A 58 -0.88 -8.41 8.94
N GLU A 59 0.29 -7.99 9.43
CA GLU A 59 0.40 -7.01 10.51
C GLU A 59 -0.09 -5.62 10.08
N ALA A 60 0.27 -5.16 8.87
CA ALA A 60 -0.19 -3.89 8.32
C ALA A 60 -1.73 -3.82 8.26
N ILE A 61 -2.38 -4.90 7.83
CA ILE A 61 -3.85 -5.02 7.83
C ILE A 61 -4.39 -4.90 9.25
N ARG A 62 -3.91 -5.74 10.18
CA ARG A 62 -4.38 -5.71 11.57
C ARG A 62 -4.26 -4.33 12.22
N ARG A 63 -3.18 -3.60 11.93
CA ARG A 63 -2.90 -2.30 12.55
C ARG A 63 -3.72 -1.15 11.99
N TRP A 64 -3.98 -1.13 10.69
CA TRP A 64 -4.46 0.10 10.02
C TRP A 64 -5.81 -0.02 9.34
N THR A 65 -6.42 -1.21 9.31
CA THR A 65 -7.70 -1.43 8.60
C THR A 65 -8.85 -1.86 9.51
N GLY A 66 -8.61 -1.97 10.83
CA GLY A 66 -9.68 -2.21 11.79
C GLY A 66 -10.54 -0.95 11.97
N ALA A 67 -11.86 -1.08 11.87
CA ALA A 67 -12.74 -0.05 12.40
C ALA A 67 -12.63 -0.09 13.93
N GLU A 68 -12.28 1.02 14.57
CA GLU A 68 -12.23 1.07 16.02
C GLU A 68 -13.63 0.88 16.62
N ALA A 69 -13.71 0.05 17.66
CA ALA A 69 -14.90 -0.10 18.47
C ALA A 69 -14.98 1.05 19.47
N GLY A 70 -15.27 2.25 18.97
CA GLY A 70 -15.36 3.48 19.77
C GLY A 70 -16.21 4.54 19.08
N GLU A 71 -16.56 5.59 19.82
CA GLU A 71 -17.37 6.72 19.30
C GLU A 71 -16.53 7.72 18.48
N ASN A 72 -15.19 7.64 18.55
CA ASN A 72 -14.28 8.58 17.90
C ASN A 72 -13.57 7.95 16.70
N ASP A 73 -13.36 8.75 15.66
CA ASP A 73 -12.52 8.39 14.52
C ASP A 73 -11.04 8.32 14.92
N SER A 74 -10.33 7.31 14.40
CA SER A 74 -8.87 7.25 14.49
C SER A 74 -8.22 7.56 13.13
N HIS A 75 -7.06 8.22 13.19
CA HIS A 75 -6.33 8.65 12.01
C HIS A 75 -4.89 8.13 12.08
N HIS A 76 -4.50 7.33 11.08
CA HIS A 76 -3.14 6.82 10.94
C HIS A 76 -2.47 7.47 9.73
N LEU A 77 -1.38 8.22 9.96
CA LEU A 77 -0.48 8.64 8.90
C LEU A 77 0.66 7.63 8.78
N VAL A 78 0.67 6.87 7.69
CA VAL A 78 1.67 5.83 7.43
C VAL A 78 2.55 6.24 6.26
N VAL A 79 3.82 6.50 6.53
CA VAL A 79 4.83 6.72 5.49
C VAL A 79 5.40 5.35 5.11
N THR A 80 5.16 4.92 3.87
CA THR A 80 5.48 3.55 3.43
C THR A 80 5.75 3.50 1.91
N HIS A 81 5.82 2.28 1.36
CA HIS A 81 6.28 1.97 0.01
C HIS A 81 5.12 1.49 -0.87
N ALA A 82 5.31 1.55 -2.18
CA ALA A 82 4.27 1.29 -3.17
C ALA A 82 3.59 -0.09 -3.00
N PHE A 83 4.33 -1.12 -2.59
CA PHE A 83 3.78 -2.47 -2.44
C PHE A 83 2.83 -2.57 -1.24
N THR A 84 3.19 -1.96 -0.12
CA THR A 84 2.33 -1.85 1.06
C THR A 84 1.09 -1.01 0.77
N ILE A 85 1.22 0.10 0.04
CA ILE A 85 0.06 0.89 -0.42
C ILE A 85 -0.86 0.02 -1.27
N GLY A 86 -0.30 -0.67 -2.27
CA GLY A 86 -1.04 -1.57 -3.15
C GLY A 86 -1.76 -2.68 -2.38
N TRP A 87 -1.12 -3.23 -1.33
CA TRP A 87 -1.71 -4.24 -0.47
C TRP A 87 -2.92 -3.73 0.32
N LEU A 88 -2.81 -2.54 0.93
CA LEU A 88 -3.89 -1.92 1.69
C LEU A 88 -5.07 -1.55 0.78
N VAL A 89 -4.80 -0.98 -0.41
CA VAL A 89 -5.82 -0.67 -1.42
C VAL A 89 -6.53 -1.94 -1.89
N ARG A 90 -5.76 -3.00 -2.20
CA ARG A 90 -6.30 -4.32 -2.56
C ARG A 90 -7.22 -4.84 -1.45
N HIS A 91 -6.87 -4.66 -0.18
CA HIS A 91 -7.70 -5.11 0.94
C HIS A 91 -8.99 -4.30 1.05
N ALA A 92 -8.90 -2.97 0.96
CA ALA A 92 -10.07 -2.09 0.99
C ALA A 92 -11.08 -2.43 -0.13
N CYS A 93 -10.60 -2.76 -1.33
CA CYS A 93 -11.43 -3.14 -2.47
C CYS A 93 -11.88 -4.61 -2.47
N ALA A 94 -11.55 -5.39 -1.44
CA ALA A 94 -11.75 -6.85 -1.39
C ALA A 94 -11.22 -7.58 -2.64
N ALA A 95 -10.13 -7.08 -3.23
CA ALA A 95 -9.58 -7.58 -4.48
C ALA A 95 -8.78 -8.89 -4.28
N PRO A 96 -8.63 -9.72 -5.32
CA PRO A 96 -7.85 -10.95 -5.26
C PRO A 96 -6.41 -10.73 -4.77
N PRO A 97 -5.78 -11.70 -4.08
CA PRO A 97 -4.46 -11.52 -3.49
C PRO A 97 -3.36 -10.99 -4.39
N TRP A 98 -3.29 -11.43 -5.63
CA TRP A 98 -2.26 -10.98 -6.57
C TRP A 98 -2.45 -9.55 -7.08
N ARG A 99 -3.61 -8.90 -6.81
CA ARG A 99 -3.96 -7.57 -7.35
C ARG A 99 -3.46 -6.40 -6.52
N TRP A 100 -2.56 -6.62 -5.57
CA TRP A 100 -1.69 -5.54 -5.10
C TRP A 100 -0.75 -5.06 -6.22
N LEU A 101 -0.51 -5.91 -7.22
CA LEU A 101 0.20 -5.58 -8.46
C LEU A 101 -0.67 -4.75 -9.43
N GLY A 102 -0.02 -3.88 -10.19
CA GLY A 102 -0.66 -3.04 -11.21
C GLY A 102 -1.21 -1.72 -10.67
N LEU A 103 -0.83 -1.33 -9.45
CA LEU A 103 -1.11 -0.02 -8.86
C LEU A 103 0.16 0.81 -8.88
N ASP A 104 0.19 1.85 -9.73
CA ASP A 104 1.29 2.81 -9.77
C ASP A 104 1.14 3.81 -8.61
N SER A 105 2.18 3.97 -7.79
CA SER A 105 2.25 4.96 -6.71
C SER A 105 3.44 5.89 -6.95
N GLY A 106 3.17 7.17 -7.10
CA GLY A 106 4.17 8.23 -7.23
C GLY A 106 4.89 8.49 -5.91
N HIS A 107 6.09 9.06 -6.00
CA HIS A 107 6.84 9.47 -4.81
C HIS A 107 6.07 10.54 -4.04
N THR A 108 5.96 10.33 -2.73
CA THR A 108 5.26 11.25 -1.82
C THR A 108 3.78 11.45 -2.15
N ALA A 109 3.20 10.60 -2.99
CA ALA A 109 1.79 10.68 -3.32
C ALA A 109 0.91 10.23 -2.14
N LEU A 110 -0.23 10.89 -1.98
CA LEU A 110 -1.17 10.61 -0.90
C LEU A 110 -2.24 9.59 -1.35
N THR A 111 -2.42 8.54 -0.56
CA THR A 111 -3.54 7.59 -0.69
C THR A 111 -4.31 7.60 0.62
N VAL A 112 -5.64 7.76 0.55
CA VAL A 112 -6.53 7.85 1.72
C VAL A 112 -7.54 6.72 1.67
N LEU A 113 -7.46 5.84 2.68
CA LEU A 113 -8.40 4.74 2.89
C LEU A 113 -9.29 5.03 4.09
N ARG A 114 -10.54 4.59 4.03
CA ARG A 114 -11.52 4.73 5.12
C ARG A 114 -12.09 3.37 5.46
N PHE A 115 -12.03 3.01 6.74
CA PHE A 115 -12.63 1.81 7.30
C PHE A 115 -13.69 2.25 8.31
N SER A 116 -14.89 1.67 8.23
CA SER A 116 -16.01 2.00 9.11
C SER A 116 -16.71 0.71 9.52
N ALA A 117 -17.33 0.69 10.70
CA ALA A 117 -18.05 -0.49 11.19
C ALA A 117 -19.37 -0.72 10.44
N ASP A 118 -19.96 0.33 9.86
CA ASP A 118 -21.30 0.35 9.26
C ASP A 118 -21.31 0.32 7.72
N ARG A 119 -20.13 0.42 7.08
CA ARG A 119 -19.99 0.51 5.62
C ARG A 119 -18.77 -0.26 5.12
N ALA A 120 -18.84 -0.67 3.85
CA ALA A 120 -17.68 -1.23 3.17
C ALA A 120 -16.51 -0.23 3.14
N PRO A 121 -15.25 -0.69 3.20
CA PRO A 121 -14.10 0.19 3.10
C PRO A 121 -14.09 0.98 1.79
N ALA A 122 -13.52 2.19 1.85
CA ALA A 122 -13.46 3.09 0.70
C ALA A 122 -12.04 3.57 0.43
N VAL A 123 -11.69 3.65 -0.86
CA VAL A 123 -10.53 4.39 -1.35
C VAL A 123 -11.01 5.81 -1.65
N ALA A 124 -10.81 6.74 -0.72
CA ALA A 124 -11.28 8.11 -0.86
C ALA A 124 -10.40 8.92 -1.82
N VAL A 125 -9.09 8.66 -1.80
CA VAL A 125 -8.09 9.28 -2.68
C VAL A 125 -7.03 8.21 -2.98
N PHE A 126 -6.55 8.17 -4.22
CA PHE A 126 -5.45 7.30 -4.62
C PHE A 126 -4.40 8.10 -5.38
N ASN A 127 -3.14 7.95 -4.98
CA ASN A 127 -1.97 8.48 -5.68
C ASN A 127 -2.01 10.00 -5.96
N ASP A 128 -2.53 10.79 -5.02
CA ASP A 128 -2.65 12.24 -5.17
C ASP A 128 -1.31 12.96 -4.93
N MET A 129 -0.87 13.72 -5.93
CA MET A 129 0.33 14.55 -5.89
C MET A 129 0.01 16.04 -6.03
N SER A 130 -1.26 16.45 -5.90
CA SER A 130 -1.66 17.85 -6.12
C SER A 130 -1.03 18.82 -5.11
N HIS A 131 -0.60 18.31 -3.97
CA HIS A 131 0.13 19.05 -2.94
C HIS A 131 1.60 19.34 -3.32
N LEU A 132 2.14 18.67 -4.33
CA LEU A 132 3.50 18.87 -4.83
C LEU A 132 3.52 19.91 -5.95
N PRO A 133 4.61 20.70 -6.09
CA PRO A 133 4.93 21.42 -7.32
C PRO A 133 4.97 20.49 -8.54
N GLU A 134 4.61 21.01 -9.72
CA GLU A 134 4.47 20.20 -10.94
C GLU A 134 5.75 19.42 -11.28
N GLU A 135 6.92 20.04 -11.08
CA GLU A 135 8.23 19.46 -11.34
C GLU A 135 8.59 18.27 -10.43
N LEU A 136 7.89 18.10 -9.31
CA LEU A 136 8.06 16.97 -8.39
C LEU A 136 7.03 15.86 -8.61
N ARG A 137 6.04 16.05 -9.48
CA ARG A 137 5.02 15.04 -9.79
C ARG A 137 5.57 14.02 -10.78
N TRP A 138 5.19 12.76 -10.61
CA TRP A 138 5.51 11.65 -11.53
C TRP A 138 7.01 11.46 -11.81
N THR A 139 7.88 11.87 -10.88
CA THR A 139 9.32 11.61 -10.98
C THR A 139 9.60 10.11 -11.02
N GLY A 140 10.53 9.68 -11.87
CA GLY A 140 10.84 8.25 -12.07
C GLY A 140 9.84 7.48 -12.95
N PHE A 141 8.72 8.08 -13.36
CA PHE A 141 7.76 7.44 -14.26
C PHE A 141 7.97 7.83 -15.73
N PRO A 142 7.82 6.88 -16.68
CA PRO A 142 7.84 7.18 -18.10
C PRO A 142 6.60 8.01 -18.50
N ALA A 143 6.70 8.82 -19.56
CA ALA A 143 5.64 9.74 -19.97
C ALA A 143 4.26 9.07 -20.16
N GLY A 144 4.22 7.86 -20.71
CA GLY A 144 2.98 7.11 -20.94
C GLY A 144 2.29 6.56 -19.68
N ARG A 145 2.87 6.76 -18.49
CA ARG A 145 2.27 6.37 -17.20
C ARG A 145 1.98 7.55 -16.27
N ARG A 146 2.13 8.78 -16.76
CA ARG A 146 1.80 10.00 -16.01
C ARG A 146 0.35 10.37 -16.29
N VAL A 147 -0.38 10.79 -15.26
CA VAL A 147 -1.81 11.17 -15.32
C VAL A 147 -2.00 12.60 -14.84
#